data_AF-A0A183ULH5-F1
#
_entry.id   AF-A0A183ULH5-F1
#
_cell.length_a   1.000
_cell.length_b   1.000
_cell.length_c   1.000
_cell.angle_alpha   90.00
_cell.angle_beta   90.00
_cell.angle_gamma   90.00
#
_symmetry.space_group_name_H-M   'P 1'
#
loop_
_entity.id
_entity.type
_entity.pdbx_description
1 polymer ?
#
loop_
_entity_poly.entity_id
_entity_poly.type
_entity_poly.pdbx_seq_one_letter_code
_entity_poly.pdbx_strand_id
1 'polypeptide(L)'
;MQDTKVKDILDAFPVFEPIERNKLRCNITGHELPTRADQLDEYTKTKKFIRAWRIHKIMEKYSEYFDDIGENKYGCKLTMRIVAKDPDDLERHIAGKKFNRALEKGFFSTCFHPFCVCIYSVKQ
;
A
#
# COMPACT_ATOMS: atom_id res chain seq x y z
N MET A 1 14.09 32.91 3.06
CA MET A 1 14.75 31.68 3.51
C MET A 1 13.70 30.59 3.45
N GLN A 2 13.53 29.92 2.30
CA GLN A 2 12.50 28.89 2.15
C GLN A 2 13.06 27.54 2.59
N ASP A 3 12.38 27.01 3.59
CA ASP A 3 12.59 25.85 4.45
C ASP A 3 13.42 24.69 3.89
N THR A 4 14.63 24.52 4.41
CA THR A 4 15.43 23.28 4.30
C THR A 4 14.59 22.05 4.67
N LYS A 5 13.79 22.16 5.74
CA LYS A 5 12.92 21.09 6.25
C LYS A 5 11.93 20.55 5.23
N VAL A 6 11.39 21.40 4.35
CA VAL A 6 10.45 20.95 3.31
C VAL A 6 11.19 20.09 2.30
N LYS A 7 12.43 20.44 1.95
CA LYS A 7 13.27 19.64 1.04
C LYS A 7 13.65 18.29 1.66
N ASP A 8 13.97 18.26 2.96
CA ASP A 8 14.25 16.99 3.66
C ASP A 8 13.04 16.05 3.66
N ILE A 9 11.82 16.58 3.83
CA ILE A 9 10.59 15.78 3.79
C ILE A 9 10.29 15.30 2.36
N LEU A 10 10.56 16.13 1.36
CA LEU A 10 10.42 15.73 -0.05
C LEU A 10 11.41 14.63 -0.44
N ASP A 11 12.64 14.67 0.08
CA ASP A 11 13.64 13.63 -0.12
C ASP A 11 13.25 12.32 0.59
N ALA A 12 12.71 12.40 1.80
CA ALA A 12 12.24 11.24 2.56
C ALA A 12 11.01 10.54 1.94
N PHE A 13 10.19 11.27 1.18
CA PHE A 13 8.94 10.76 0.61
C PHE A 13 8.81 11.14 -0.88
N PRO A 14 9.32 10.30 -1.82
CA PRO A 14 9.26 10.55 -3.27
C PRO A 14 7.86 10.50 -3.89
N VAL A 15 6.80 10.51 -3.08
CA VAL A 15 5.39 10.48 -3.51
C VAL A 15 4.71 11.85 -3.49
N PHE A 16 5.44 12.88 -3.08
CA PHE A 16 4.97 14.26 -3.14
C PHE A 16 5.42 14.90 -4.45
N GLU A 17 4.46 15.29 -5.27
CA GLU A 17 4.70 16.02 -6.51
C GLU A 17 4.43 17.51 -6.29
N PRO A 18 5.40 18.40 -6.56
CA PRO A 18 5.15 19.84 -6.47
C PRO A 18 4.22 20.31 -7.59
N ILE A 19 3.15 21.02 -7.22
CA ILE A 19 2.24 21.70 -8.14
C ILE A 19 2.64 23.19 -8.22
N GLU A 20 2.30 23.84 -9.33
CA GLU A 20 2.37 25.31 -9.47
C GLU A 20 1.60 26.00 -8.33
N ARG A 21 2.19 27.07 -7.78
CA ARG A 21 1.72 27.89 -6.63
C ARG A 21 2.06 27.37 -5.22
N ASN A 22 3.27 26.85 -5.00
CA ASN A 22 3.73 26.51 -3.65
C ASN A 22 2.82 25.47 -2.95
N LYS A 23 2.34 24.49 -3.72
CA LYS A 23 1.54 23.39 -3.21
C LYS A 23 2.20 22.06 -3.56
N LEU A 24 1.96 21.05 -2.75
CA LEU A 24 2.40 19.68 -2.94
C LEU A 24 1.17 18.80 -3.11
N ARG A 25 1.17 17.95 -4.12
CA ARG A 25 0.21 16.86 -4.29
C ARG A 25 0.81 15.60 -3.68
N CYS A 26 0.08 14.94 -2.80
CA CYS A 26 0.40 13.54 -2.48
C CYS A 26 -0.21 12.65 -3.56
N ASN A 27 0.62 11.88 -4.28
CA ASN A 27 0.15 10.98 -5.34
C ASN A 27 -0.76 9.87 -4.75
N ILE A 28 -0.46 9.42 -3.52
CA ILE A 28 -1.18 8.31 -2.86
C ILE A 28 -2.56 8.72 -2.35
N THR A 29 -2.67 9.90 -1.72
CA THR A 29 -3.94 10.37 -1.13
C THR A 29 -4.69 11.33 -2.05
N GLY A 30 -4.06 11.81 -3.12
CA GLY A 30 -4.57 12.86 -3.99
C GLY A 30 -4.75 14.21 -3.29
N HIS A 31 -4.25 14.36 -2.05
CA HIS A 31 -4.47 15.56 -1.24
C HIS A 31 -3.47 16.65 -1.61
N GLU A 32 -3.97 17.88 -1.75
CA GLU A 32 -3.16 19.06 -2.00
C GLU A 32 -2.82 19.75 -0.68
N LEU A 33 -1.53 19.95 -0.42
CA LEU A 33 -1.02 20.59 0.79
C LEU A 33 -0.24 21.85 0.44
N PRO A 34 -0.33 22.93 1.24
CA PRO A 34 0.57 24.08 1.09
C PRO A 34 2.00 23.70 1.46
N THR A 35 3.02 24.32 0.84
CA THR A 35 4.46 24.12 1.14
C THR A 35 4.91 24.74 2.47
N ARG A 36 4.06 24.73 3.51
CA ARG A 36 4.44 25.14 4.87
C ARG A 36 4.97 23.92 5.62
N ALA A 37 6.20 24.00 6.14
CA ALA A 37 6.86 22.89 6.82
C ALA A 37 6.02 22.28 7.96
N ASP A 38 5.34 23.12 8.75
CA ASP A 38 4.49 22.70 9.88
C ASP A 38 3.31 21.83 9.43
N GLN A 39 2.59 22.27 8.40
CA GLN A 39 1.43 21.56 7.86
C GLN A 39 1.83 20.26 7.18
N LEU A 40 2.99 20.24 6.52
CA LEU A 40 3.53 19.04 5.88
C LEU A 40 3.99 18.01 6.93
N ASP A 41 4.70 18.45 7.98
CA ASP A 41 5.13 17.58 9.07
C ASP A 41 3.92 16.98 9.82
N GLU A 42 2.91 17.79 10.16
CA GLU A 42 1.66 17.30 10.78
C GLU A 42 0.94 16.28 9.87
N TYR A 43 0.90 16.56 8.56
CA TYR A 43 0.29 15.65 7.60
C TYR A 43 1.01 14.31 7.50
N THR A 44 2.35 14.31 7.45
CA THR A 44 3.14 13.07 7.40
C THR A 44 2.98 12.21 8.66
N LYS A 45 2.70 12.83 9.81
CA LYS A 45 2.42 12.13 11.08
C LYS A 45 0.99 11.62 11.20
N THR A 46 0.10 12.03 10.30
CA THR A 46 -1.32 11.68 10.39
C THR A 46 -1.55 10.20 10.03
N LYS A 47 -2.43 9.52 10.78
CA LYS A 47 -2.79 8.10 10.56
C LYS A 47 -3.22 7.80 9.11
N LYS A 48 -3.89 8.75 8.46
CA LYS A 48 -4.33 8.63 7.06
C LYS A 48 -3.13 8.49 6.11
N PHE A 49 -2.12 9.34 6.26
CA PHE A 49 -0.92 9.30 5.43
C PHE A 49 -0.09 8.04 5.70
N ILE A 50 0.14 7.69 6.98
CA ILE A 50 0.91 6.49 7.34
C ILE A 50 0.27 5.23 6.76
N ARG A 51 -1.07 5.12 6.81
CA ARG A 51 -1.79 3.98 6.22
C ARG A 51 -1.58 3.93 4.71
N ALA A 52 -1.80 5.05 4.02
CA ALA A 52 -1.62 5.14 2.58
C ALA A 52 -0.17 4.82 2.15
N TRP A 53 0.81 5.36 2.88
CA TRP A 53 2.24 5.13 2.67
C TRP A 53 2.63 3.66 2.80
N ARG A 54 2.12 2.96 3.82
CA ARG A 54 2.36 1.52 4.00
C ARG A 54 1.83 0.70 2.83
N ILE A 55 0.60 0.97 2.39
CA ILE A 55 0.01 0.30 1.22
C ILE A 55 0.87 0.58 -0.01
N HIS A 56 1.27 1.83 -0.25
CA HIS A 56 2.10 2.19 -1.40
C HIS A 56 3.43 1.44 -1.40
N LYS A 57 4.14 1.38 -0.27
CA LYS A 57 5.41 0.66 -0.15
C LYS A 57 5.26 -0.84 -0.43
N ILE A 58 4.15 -1.43 0.01
CA ILE A 58 3.79 -2.82 -0.28
C ILE A 58 3.52 -3.00 -1.77
N MET A 59 2.70 -2.14 -2.36
CA MET A 59 2.34 -2.18 -3.76
C MET A 59 3.55 -1.95 -4.67
N GLU A 60 4.48 -1.07 -4.31
CA GLU A 60 5.72 -0.85 -5.06
C GLU A 60 6.56 -2.13 -5.13
N LYS A 61 6.70 -2.84 -4.00
CA LYS A 61 7.50 -4.06 -3.90
C LYS A 61 6.82 -5.29 -4.50
N TYR A 62 5.49 -5.37 -4.44
CA TYR A 62 4.72 -6.55 -4.81
C TYR A 62 3.70 -6.29 -5.93
N SER A 63 3.86 -5.21 -6.68
CA SER A 63 2.97 -4.77 -7.77
C SER A 63 2.68 -5.88 -8.78
N GLU A 64 3.66 -6.73 -9.05
CA GLU A 64 3.53 -7.85 -9.99
C GLU A 64 2.54 -8.92 -9.49
N TYR A 65 2.37 -9.04 -8.17
CA TYR A 65 1.58 -10.08 -7.52
C TYR A 65 0.20 -9.61 -7.05
N PHE A 66 -0.06 -8.31 -7.01
CA PHE A 66 -1.35 -7.75 -6.59
C PHE A 66 -2.06 -7.10 -7.78
N ASP A 67 -3.28 -7.55 -8.09
CA ASP A 67 -4.20 -6.87 -9.00
C ASP A 67 -5.27 -6.12 -8.21
N ASP A 68 -5.70 -4.95 -8.69
CA ASP A 68 -6.90 -4.29 -8.17
C ASP A 68 -8.13 -4.92 -8.85
N ILE A 69 -9.00 -5.56 -8.05
CA ILE A 69 -10.22 -6.24 -8.54
C ILE A 69 -11.42 -5.25 -8.55
N GLY A 70 -11.24 -4.02 -8.09
CA GLY A 70 -12.32 -3.09 -7.80
C GLY A 70 -12.97 -3.37 -6.43
N GLU A 71 -13.68 -2.38 -5.89
CA GLU A 71 -14.35 -2.44 -4.57
C GLU A 71 -13.42 -2.50 -3.34
N ASN A 72 -12.32 -1.73 -3.33
CA ASN A 72 -11.40 -1.67 -2.17
C ASN A 72 -10.78 -3.03 -1.82
N LYS A 73 -10.47 -3.83 -2.83
CA LYS A 73 -9.93 -5.18 -2.68
C LYS A 73 -8.78 -5.40 -3.65
N TYR A 74 -7.70 -5.98 -3.15
CA TYR A 74 -6.56 -6.45 -3.94
C TYR A 74 -6.61 -7.97 -4.10
N GLY A 75 -6.51 -8.46 -5.32
CA GLY A 75 -6.29 -9.87 -5.62
C GLY A 75 -4.82 -10.20 -5.58
N CYS A 76 -4.41 -11.12 -4.71
CA CYS A 76 -3.06 -11.67 -4.74
C CYS A 76 -2.98 -12.85 -5.72
N LYS A 77 -2.20 -12.72 -6.80
CA LYS A 77 -1.94 -13.79 -7.79
C LYS A 77 -1.26 -15.01 -7.18
N LEU A 78 -0.34 -14.81 -6.24
CA LEU A 78 0.44 -15.90 -5.63
C LEU A 78 -0.41 -16.86 -4.80
N THR A 79 -1.38 -16.31 -4.07
CA THR A 79 -2.24 -17.09 -3.17
C THR A 79 -3.66 -17.25 -3.70
N MET A 80 -3.97 -16.62 -4.84
CA MET A 80 -5.31 -16.48 -5.42
C MET A 80 -6.35 -16.06 -4.37
N ARG A 81 -5.96 -15.12 -3.50
CA ARG A 81 -6.80 -14.64 -2.40
C ARG A 81 -7.06 -13.16 -2.56
N ILE A 82 -8.29 -12.75 -2.28
CA ILE A 82 -8.65 -11.35 -2.18
C ILE A 82 -8.31 -10.84 -0.78
N VAL A 83 -7.63 -9.71 -0.73
CA VAL A 83 -7.21 -8.99 0.46
C VAL A 83 -7.90 -7.63 0.45
N ALA A 84 -8.34 -7.14 1.61
CA ALA A 84 -8.89 -5.80 1.70
C ALA A 84 -7.82 -4.75 1.39
N LYS A 85 -8.23 -3.58 0.88
CA LYS A 85 -7.40 -2.39 0.72
C LYS A 85 -7.15 -1.69 2.07
N ASP A 86 -6.75 -2.48 3.06
CA ASP A 86 -6.36 -2.04 4.39
C ASP A 86 -4.89 -2.40 4.63
N PRO A 87 -4.07 -1.50 5.18
CA PRO A 87 -2.66 -1.76 5.40
C PRO A 87 -2.41 -2.89 6.40
N ASP A 88 -3.28 -3.07 7.40
CA ASP A 88 -3.12 -4.11 8.42
C ASP A 88 -3.36 -5.49 7.80
N ASP A 89 -4.41 -5.63 6.98
CA ASP A 89 -4.70 -6.86 6.23
C ASP A 89 -3.61 -7.19 5.21
N LEU A 90 -3.10 -6.20 4.46
CA LEU A 90 -2.01 -6.39 3.50
C LEU A 90 -0.71 -6.82 4.20
N GLU A 91 -0.35 -6.18 5.31
CA GLU A 91 0.86 -6.51 6.06
C GLU A 91 0.75 -7.92 6.67
N ARG A 92 -0.41 -8.27 7.26
CA ARG A 92 -0.68 -9.62 7.76
C ARG A 92 -0.67 -10.66 6.64
N HIS A 93 -1.13 -10.31 5.44
CA HIS A 93 -1.09 -11.20 4.29
C HIS A 93 0.35 -11.51 3.87
N ILE A 94 1.20 -10.48 3.75
CA ILE A 94 2.59 -10.58 3.30
C ILE A 94 3.47 -11.26 4.36
N ALA A 95 3.27 -10.94 5.63
CA ALA A 95 3.91 -11.62 6.76
C ALA A 95 3.38 -13.05 6.98
N GLY A 96 2.30 -13.43 6.28
CA GLY A 96 1.71 -14.75 6.36
C GLY A 96 2.63 -15.82 5.79
N LYS A 97 2.76 -16.94 6.51
CA LYS A 97 3.52 -18.13 6.07
C LYS A 97 3.14 -18.62 4.67
N LYS A 98 1.87 -18.43 4.27
CA LYS A 98 1.34 -18.85 2.96
C LYS A 98 1.91 -18.00 1.82
N PHE A 99 2.05 -16.69 2.02
CA PHE A 99 2.59 -15.76 1.03
C PHE A 99 4.10 -15.97 0.86
N ASN A 100 4.84 -16.05 1.97
CA ASN A 100 6.29 -16.30 1.93
C ASN A 100 6.62 -17.66 1.29
N ARG A 101 5.88 -18.72 1.62
CA ARG A 101 6.04 -20.03 0.97
C ARG A 101 5.68 -20.02 -0.52
N ALA A 102 4.70 -19.21 -0.93
CA ALA A 102 4.34 -19.04 -2.34
C ALA A 102 5.41 -18.27 -3.12
N LEU A 103 6.07 -17.29 -2.47
CA LEU A 103 7.23 -16.57 -3.01
C LEU A 103 8.44 -17.51 -3.18
N GLU A 104 8.78 -18.30 -2.16
CA GLU A 104 9.95 -19.20 -2.20
C GLU A 104 9.78 -20.35 -3.20
N LYS A 105 8.57 -20.90 -3.33
CA LYS A 105 8.32 -22.09 -4.15
C LYS A 105 7.77 -21.80 -5.54
N GLY A 106 7.53 -20.54 -5.90
CA GLY A 106 7.10 -20.13 -7.23
C GLY A 106 5.79 -20.79 -7.69
N PHE A 107 4.69 -20.51 -6.99
CA PHE A 107 3.33 -21.07 -7.18
C PHE A 107 3.10 -22.40 -6.46
N PHE A 108 2.40 -22.37 -5.31
CA PHE A 108 1.97 -23.56 -4.59
C PHE A 108 0.46 -23.53 -4.32
N SER A 109 -0.31 -23.94 -5.34
CA SER A 109 -1.69 -24.39 -5.16
C SER A 109 -1.68 -25.80 -4.58
N THR A 110 -1.34 -25.97 -3.31
CA THR A 110 -1.78 -27.16 -2.56
C THR A 110 -2.18 -26.77 -1.15
N CYS A 111 -3.50 -26.78 -0.91
CA CYS A 111 -4.07 -26.82 0.42
C CYS A 111 -3.66 -28.14 1.09
N PHE A 112 -2.81 -28.08 2.10
CA PHE A 112 -2.57 -29.18 3.03
C PHE A 112 -3.17 -28.82 4.40
N HIS A 113 -4.49 -28.63 4.45
CA HIS A 113 -5.24 -28.73 5.70
C HIS A 113 -6.71 -29.04 5.44
N PRO A 114 -7.26 -30.14 5.99
CA PRO A 114 -8.66 -30.55 5.80
C PRO A 114 -9.68 -29.68 6.56
N PHE A 115 -9.28 -28.54 7.14
CA PHE A 115 -10.14 -27.74 8.03
C PHE A 115 -10.19 -26.24 7.71
N CYS A 116 -9.80 -25.81 6.51
CA CYS A 116 -9.88 -24.40 6.13
C CYS A 116 -10.80 -24.22 4.93
N VAL A 117 -12.07 -23.89 5.24
CA VAL A 117 -13.05 -23.32 4.31
C VAL A 117 -12.47 -22.06 3.65
N CYS A 118 -11.84 -22.22 2.50
CA CYS A 118 -11.68 -21.12 1.54
C CYS A 118 -12.92 -21.13 0.64
N ILE A 119 -14.00 -20.50 1.12
CA ILE A 119 -15.10 -20.13 0.24
C ILE A 119 -14.59 -18.99 -0.64
N TYR A 120 -14.23 -19.31 -1.88
CA TYR A 120 -14.42 -18.40 -3.00
C TYR A 120 -15.35 -19.10 -3.99
N SER A 121 -16.64 -18.92 -3.74
CA SER A 121 -17.69 -19.08 -4.75
C SER A 121 -17.63 -17.84 -5.62
N VAL A 122 -16.87 -17.88 -6.72
CA VAL A 122 -17.05 -16.94 -7.82
C VAL A 122 -18.36 -17.33 -8.50
N LYS A 123 -19.45 -16.66 -8.14
CA LYS A 123 -20.70 -16.76 -8.90
C LYS A 123 -20.58 -15.80 -10.07
N GLN A 124 -20.59 -16.36 -11.28
CA GLN A 124 -20.88 -15.66 -12.53
C GLN A 124 -22.26 -15.01 -12.49
#